data_AF-A0A519EI34-F1
#
_entry.id   AF-A0A519EI34-F1
#
_cell.length_a   1.000
_cell.length_b   1.000
_cell.length_c   1.000
_cell.angle_alpha   90.00
_cell.angle_beta   90.00
_cell.angle_gamma   90.00
#
_symmetry.space_group_name_H-M   'P 1'
#
loop_
_entity.id
_entity.type
_entity.pdbx_description
1 polymer ?
#
loop_
_entity_poly.entity_id
_entity_poly.type
_entity_poly.pdbx_seq_one_letter_code
_entity_poly.pdbx_strand_id
1 'polypeptide(L)'
;MNFELSEEQLAFAQTAHDFAAAEFAPHAARWDAESIFPKDAIAKAGELGFCGLYAPERIGGLALPRLDATLVFEEMAAVDPSTTA
;
A
#
# COMPACT_ATOMS: atom_id res chain seq x y z
N MET A 1 13.70 -18.91 17.08
CA MET A 1 12.87 -18.39 15.98
C MET A 1 12.50 -16.97 16.37
N ASN A 2 12.80 -15.99 15.52
CA ASN A 2 12.42 -14.59 15.76
C ASN A 2 11.23 -14.26 14.85
N PHE A 3 10.19 -13.66 15.43
CA PHE A 3 8.95 -13.27 14.74
C PHE A 3 8.72 -11.76 14.78
N GLU A 4 9.63 -11.00 15.40
CA GLU A 4 9.54 -9.55 15.40
C GLU A 4 9.93 -8.98 14.04
N LEU A 5 9.20 -7.95 13.62
CA LEU A 5 9.53 -7.17 12.44
C LEU A 5 10.76 -6.29 12.71
N SER A 6 11.56 -6.04 11.67
CA SER A 6 12.64 -5.05 11.75
C SER A 6 12.07 -3.63 11.83
N GLU A 7 12.90 -2.68 12.27
CA GLU A 7 12.52 -1.25 12.26
C GLU A 7 12.14 -0.75 10.86
N GLU A 8 12.83 -1.26 9.82
CA GLU A 8 12.54 -0.95 8.43
C GLU A 8 11.18 -1.50 7.99
N GLN A 9 10.86 -2.74 8.36
CA GLN A 9 9.55 -3.35 8.11
C GLN A 9 8.41 -2.60 8.80
N LEU A 10 8.64 -2.16 10.04
CA LEU A 10 7.68 -1.32 10.78
C LEU A 10 7.48 0.03 10.10
N ALA A 11 8.55 0.64 9.57
CA ALA A 11 8.45 1.90 8.84
C ALA A 11 7.64 1.76 7.54
N PHE A 12 7.83 0.65 6.80
CA PHE A 12 7.00 0.36 5.62
C PHE A 12 5.53 0.20 5.97
N ALA A 13 5.22 -0.59 7.00
CA ALA A 13 3.85 -0.79 7.47
C ALA A 13 3.21 0.56 7.89
N GLN A 14 3.91 1.36 8.70
CA GLN A 14 3.39 2.65 9.15
C GLN A 14 3.13 3.61 7.99
N THR A 15 4.04 3.66 7.00
CA THR A 15 3.87 4.55 5.84
C THR A 15 2.65 4.14 5.00
N ALA A 16 2.46 2.84 4.80
CA ALA A 16 1.31 2.30 4.08
C ALA A 16 -0.01 2.57 4.82
N HIS A 17 0.00 2.39 6.15
CA HIS A 17 -1.13 2.68 7.03
C HIS A 17 -1.55 4.15 6.94
N ASP A 18 -0.60 5.07 7.11
CA ASP A 18 -0.86 6.50 7.11
C ASP A 18 -1.40 6.96 5.75
N PHE A 19 -0.85 6.43 4.66
CA PHE A 19 -1.35 6.69 3.32
C PHE A 19 -2.79 6.21 3.13
N ALA A 20 -3.08 4.95 3.50
CA ALA A 20 -4.41 4.39 3.34
C ALA A 20 -5.45 5.13 4.22
N ALA A 21 -5.09 5.49 5.46
CA ALA A 21 -5.94 6.28 6.34
C ALA A 21 -6.24 7.67 5.78
N ALA A 22 -5.27 8.31 5.12
CA ALA A 22 -5.45 9.64 4.54
C ALA A 22 -6.19 9.63 3.20
N GLU A 23 -5.87 8.68 2.32
CA GLU A 23 -6.28 8.71 0.91
C GLU A 23 -7.43 7.74 0.58
N PHE A 24 -7.54 6.61 1.30
CA PHE A 24 -8.59 5.62 1.06
C PHE A 24 -9.75 5.78 2.03
N ALA A 25 -9.48 5.84 3.35
CA ALA A 25 -10.52 5.79 4.39
C ALA A 25 -11.65 6.82 4.22
N PRO A 26 -11.41 8.08 3.80
CA PRO A 26 -12.49 9.06 3.61
C PRO A 26 -13.44 8.74 2.46
N HIS A 27 -13.08 7.82 1.56
CA HIS A 27 -13.77 7.60 0.30
C HIS A 27 -14.16 6.14 0.04
N ALA A 28 -13.52 5.17 0.70
CA ALA A 28 -13.66 3.73 0.45
C ALA A 28 -15.13 3.27 0.39
N ALA A 29 -15.96 3.65 1.37
CA ALA A 29 -17.38 3.25 1.41
C ALA A 29 -18.20 3.76 0.20
N ARG A 30 -17.88 4.97 -0.30
CA ARG A 30 -18.53 5.51 -1.51
C ARG A 30 -18.03 4.80 -2.75
N TRP A 31 -16.71 4.57 -2.83
CA TRP A 31 -16.12 3.90 -3.98
C TRP A 31 -16.68 2.49 -4.15
N ASP A 32 -16.83 1.75 -3.05
CA ASP A 32 -17.46 0.43 -3.05
C ASP A 32 -18.93 0.50 -3.51
N ALA A 33 -19.74 1.34 -2.86
CA ALA A 33 -21.17 1.46 -3.16
C ALA A 33 -21.48 1.89 -4.61
N GLU A 34 -20.63 2.73 -5.19
CA GLU A 34 -20.80 3.27 -6.55
C GLU A 34 -19.92 2.57 -7.60
N SER A 35 -19.14 1.56 -7.22
CA SER A 35 -18.19 0.86 -8.09
C SER A 35 -17.21 1.80 -8.80
N ILE A 36 -16.67 2.78 -8.04
CA ILE A 36 -15.71 3.76 -8.54
C ILE A 36 -14.30 3.19 -8.48
N PHE A 37 -13.57 3.30 -9.59
CA PHE A 37 -12.13 3.02 -9.62
C PHE A 37 -11.33 4.30 -9.30
N PRO A 38 -10.62 4.38 -8.15
CA PRO A 38 -10.04 5.62 -7.66
C PRO A 38 -8.67 5.93 -8.28
N LYS A 39 -8.68 6.37 -9.54
CA LYS A 39 -7.45 6.66 -10.31
C LYS A 39 -6.49 7.63 -9.61
N ASP A 40 -7.02 8.68 -8.98
CA ASP A 40 -6.20 9.70 -8.34
C ASP A 40 -5.49 9.14 -7.09
N ALA A 41 -6.18 8.32 -6.30
CA ALA A 41 -5.59 7.67 -5.13
C ALA A 41 -4.52 6.65 -5.55
N ILE A 42 -4.76 5.90 -6.64
CA ILE A 42 -3.77 4.97 -7.21
C ILE A 42 -2.55 5.72 -7.77
N ALA A 43 -2.74 6.88 -8.41
CA ALA A 43 -1.63 7.70 -8.89
C ALA A 43 -0.75 8.17 -7.72
N LYS A 44 -1.36 8.65 -6.62
CA LYS A 44 -0.63 9.01 -5.39
C LYS A 44 0.10 7.81 -4.76
N ALA A 45 -0.52 6.64 -4.74
CA ALA A 45 0.14 5.40 -4.29
C ALA A 45 1.37 5.08 -5.15
N GLY A 46 1.27 5.33 -6.46
CA GLY A 46 2.37 5.20 -7.41
C GLY A 46 3.53 6.15 -7.13
N GLU A 47 3.25 7.41 -6.74
CA GLU A 47 4.28 8.38 -6.35
C GLU A 47 5.07 7.95 -5.11
N LEU A 48 4.45 7.17 -4.21
CA LEU A 48 5.10 6.55 -3.05
C LEU A 48 5.81 5.23 -3.38
N GLY A 49 5.73 4.75 -4.63
CA GLY A 49 6.34 3.49 -5.07
C GLY A 49 5.52 2.24 -4.74
N PHE A 50 4.32 2.37 -4.18
CA PHE A 50 3.48 1.22 -3.78
C PHE A 50 2.95 0.41 -4.98
N CYS A 51 2.90 0.99 -6.18
CA CYS A 51 2.58 0.24 -7.40
C CYS A 51 3.75 -0.58 -7.96
N GLY A 52 4.97 -0.40 -7.40
CA GLY A 52 6.21 -0.98 -7.90
C GLY A 52 6.99 -1.79 -6.87
N LEU A 53 6.33 -2.28 -5.80
CA LEU A 53 6.99 -2.89 -4.63
C LEU A 53 8.03 -3.97 -5.01
N TYR A 54 7.67 -4.89 -5.91
CA TYR A 54 8.56 -5.98 -6.36
C TYR A 54 9.40 -5.64 -7.59
N ALA A 55 9.09 -4.54 -8.27
CA ALA A 55 9.74 -4.20 -9.52
C ALA A 55 11.19 -3.78 -9.25
N PRO A 56 12.13 -4.10 -10.14
CA PRO A 56 13.51 -3.74 -9.94
C PRO A 56 13.71 -2.22 -10.04
N GLU A 57 14.63 -1.69 -9.26
CA GLU A 57 14.94 -0.24 -9.23
C GLU A 57 15.29 0.33 -10.61
N ARG A 58 15.91 -0.46 -11.49
CA ARG A 58 16.26 -0.04 -12.87
C ARG A 58 15.06 0.38 -13.73
N ILE A 59 13.83 0.02 -13.33
CA ILE A 59 12.59 0.46 -13.98
C ILE A 59 11.71 1.32 -13.05
N GLY A 60 12.27 1.83 -11.95
CA GLY A 60 11.57 2.68 -10.98
C GLY A 60 10.77 1.94 -9.92
N GLY A 61 11.05 0.65 -9.69
CA GLY A 61 10.45 -0.11 -8.58
C GLY A 61 11.28 -0.06 -7.29
N LEU A 62 10.76 -0.66 -6.22
CA LEU A 62 11.40 -0.67 -4.89
C LEU A 62 12.20 -1.94 -4.59
N ALA A 63 12.15 -2.95 -5.46
CA ALA A 63 12.85 -4.23 -5.31
C ALA A 63 12.69 -4.89 -3.93
N LEU A 64 11.54 -4.69 -3.27
CA LEU A 64 11.31 -5.15 -1.92
C LEU A 64 11.22 -6.68 -1.83
N PRO A 65 11.76 -7.28 -0.76
CA PRO A 65 11.46 -8.65 -0.37
C PRO A 65 9.95 -8.89 -0.23
N ARG A 66 9.56 -10.17 -0.37
CA ARG A 66 8.14 -10.57 -0.31
C ARG A 66 7.47 -10.21 1.02
N LEU A 67 8.18 -10.33 2.13
CA LEU A 67 7.64 -10.02 3.45
C LEU A 67 7.34 -8.52 3.57
N ASP A 68 8.31 -7.67 3.23
CA ASP A 68 8.21 -6.22 3.36
C ASP A 68 7.07 -5.67 2.49
N ALA A 69 6.97 -6.13 1.25
CA ALA A 69 5.85 -5.77 0.39
C ALA A 69 4.50 -6.27 0.91
N THR A 70 4.46 -7.46 1.53
CA THR A 70 3.21 -7.99 2.13
C THR A 70 2.73 -7.08 3.26
N LEU A 71 3.62 -6.54 4.08
CA LEU A 71 3.26 -5.60 5.14
C LEU A 71 2.61 -4.32 4.56
N VAL A 72 3.16 -3.79 3.47
CA VAL A 72 2.55 -2.63 2.78
C VAL A 72 1.15 -2.98 2.25
N PHE A 73 0.99 -4.15 1.60
CA PHE A 73 -0.31 -4.60 1.12
C PHE A 73 -1.32 -4.80 2.25
N GLU A 74 -0.90 -5.41 3.36
CA GLU A 74 -1.76 -5.67 4.52
C GLU A 74 -2.35 -4.38 5.10
N GLU A 75 -1.52 -3.36 5.31
CA GLU A 75 -1.95 -2.08 5.88
C GLU A 75 -2.90 -1.31 4.95
N MET A 76 -2.65 -1.33 3.63
CA MET A 76 -3.55 -0.70 2.66
C MET A 76 -4.88 -1.46 2.55
N ALA A 77 -4.83 -2.79 2.51
CA ALA A 77 -6.00 -3.65 2.38
C ALA A 77 -6.87 -3.65 3.64
N ALA A 78 -6.30 -3.35 4.82
CA ALA A 78 -7.06 -3.16 6.05
C ALA A 78 -8.04 -1.98 5.96
N VAL A 79 -7.78 -1.00 5.09
CA VAL A 79 -8.64 0.17 4.87
C VAL A 79 -9.55 -0.01 3.67
N ASP A 80 -9.00 -0.36 2.51
CA ASP A 80 -9.77 -0.63 1.29
C ASP A 80 -9.18 -1.82 0.51
N PRO A 81 -9.69 -3.03 0.74
CA PRO A 81 -9.21 -4.21 0.06
C PRO A 81 -9.59 -4.22 -1.43
N SER A 82 -10.66 -3.54 -1.82
CA SER A 82 -11.12 -3.52 -3.23
C SER A 82 -10.21 -2.70 -4.13
N THR A 83 -9.63 -1.61 -3.58
CA THR A 83 -8.64 -0.77 -4.27
C THR A 83 -7.23 -1.35 -4.20
N THR A 84 -6.93 -2.10 -3.14
CA THR A 84 -5.57 -2.64 -2.90
C THR A 84 -5.30 -3.96 -3.65
N ALA A 85 -6.33 -4.74 -3.95
CA ALA A 85 -6.24 -6.07 -4.57
C ALA A 85 -5.78 -6.09 -6.04
#